data_AF-A0A846NHW9-F1
#
_entry.id   AF-A0A846NHW9-F1
#
_cell.length_a   1.000
_cell.length_b   1.000
_cell.length_c   1.000
_cell.angle_alpha   90.00
_cell.angle_beta   90.00
_cell.angle_gamma   90.00
#
_symmetry.space_group_name_H-M   'P 1'
#
loop_
_entity.id
_entity.type
_entity.pdbx_description
1 polymer ?
#
loop_
_entity_poly.entity_id
_entity_poly.type
_entity_poly.pdbx_seq_one_letter_code
_entity_poly.pdbx_strand_id
1 'polypeptide(L)'
;MENTENKEEKINKKPKTLIIILISIFVLLLVLGGFGWWYLGEKAKEEKAADKKSEEKKTTPTLSPSPKLSPATTPETSACPSTLTGADELEIATWETYTNSVYNYSFKYPESWSVNTTEDNYITMSGGEADI
;
A
#
# COMPACT_ATOMS: atom_id res chain seq x y z
N MET A 1 -65.14 -15.69 8.38
CA MET A 1 -64.24 -15.32 9.49
C MET A 1 -63.68 -13.97 9.12
N GLU A 2 -64.36 -12.95 9.63
CA GLU A 2 -64.20 -11.55 9.26
C GLU A 2 -63.38 -10.84 10.36
N ASN A 3 -62.69 -9.80 9.92
CA ASN A 3 -62.28 -8.63 10.68
C ASN A 3 -60.88 -8.60 11.30
N THR A 4 -59.98 -7.89 10.61
CA THR A 4 -59.01 -7.01 11.25
C THR A 4 -59.11 -5.65 10.59
N GLU A 5 -60.04 -4.85 11.12
CA GLU A 5 -60.21 -3.43 10.85
C GLU A 5 -58.97 -2.69 11.37
N ASN A 6 -58.08 -2.31 10.46
CA ASN A 6 -56.87 -1.56 10.77
C ASN A 6 -57.27 -0.10 11.07
N LYS A 7 -57.04 0.30 12.32
CA LYS A 7 -57.31 1.63 12.85
C LYS A 7 -56.32 2.64 12.25
N GLU A 8 -56.76 3.39 11.25
CA GLU A 8 -56.01 4.52 10.70
C GLU A 8 -55.93 5.66 11.73
N GLU A 9 -54.76 5.80 12.37
CA GLU A 9 -54.47 6.93 13.25
C GLU A 9 -54.21 8.19 12.42
N LYS A 10 -55.17 9.13 12.42
CA LYS A 10 -55.02 10.45 11.80
C LYS A 10 -53.96 11.28 12.51
N ILE A 11 -52.73 11.28 12.00
CA ILE A 11 -51.67 12.18 12.46
C ILE A 11 -51.90 13.57 11.86
N ASN A 12 -52.70 14.40 12.54
CA ASN A 12 -52.82 15.82 12.23
C ASN A 12 -51.80 16.63 13.04
N LYS A 13 -50.54 16.61 12.64
CA LYS A 13 -49.49 17.46 13.23
C LYS A 13 -49.04 18.50 12.21
N LYS A 14 -49.10 19.77 12.63
CA LYS A 14 -48.81 20.97 11.81
C LYS A 14 -47.51 20.79 11.02
N PRO A 15 -47.45 21.21 9.74
CA PRO A 15 -46.36 20.86 8.83
C PRO A 15 -44.99 21.33 9.33
N LYS A 16 -44.94 22.41 10.12
CA LYS A 16 -43.71 22.93 10.72
C LYS A 16 -43.06 21.95 11.71
N THR A 17 -43.85 21.25 12.53
CA THR A 17 -43.32 20.25 13.47
C THR A 17 -42.87 18.99 12.75
N LEU A 18 -43.57 18.60 11.67
CA LEU A 18 -43.19 17.46 10.83
C LEU A 18 -41.87 17.72 10.09
N ILE A 19 -41.68 18.93 9.54
CA ILE A 19 -40.43 19.34 8.89
C ILE A 19 -39.26 19.36 9.89
N ILE A 20 -39.46 19.87 11.11
CA ILE A 20 -38.42 19.86 12.15
C ILE A 20 -38.02 18.43 12.53
N ILE A 21 -38.99 17.51 12.66
CA ILE A 21 -38.72 16.09 12.95
C ILE A 21 -37.94 15.44 11.79
N LEU A 22 -38.32 15.70 10.53
CA LEU A 22 -37.60 15.18 9.36
C LEU A 22 -36.16 15.70 9.27
N ILE A 23 -35.94 17.00 9.53
CA ILE A 23 -34.59 17.58 9.56
C ILE A 23 -33.77 16.97 10.70
N SER A 24 -34.36 16.78 11.89
CA SER A 24 -33.69 16.15 13.02
C SER A 24 -33.25 14.72 12.71
N ILE A 25 -34.12 13.93 12.05
CA ILE A 25 -33.79 12.57 11.63
C ILE A 25 -32.68 12.58 10.58
N PHE A 26 -32.76 13.50 9.61
CA PHE A 26 -31.75 13.62 8.57
C PHE A 26 -30.37 13.99 9.13
N VAL A 27 -30.31 14.94 10.07
CA VAL A 27 -29.07 15.30 10.78
C VAL A 27 -28.54 14.11 11.59
N LEU A 28 -29.41 13.37 12.28
CA LEU A 28 -29.00 12.17 13.01
C LEU A 28 -28.41 11.10 12.07
N LEU A 29 -29.00 10.90 10.90
CA LEU A 29 -28.50 9.98 9.88
C LEU A 29 -27.18 10.44 9.26
N LEU A 30 -26.97 11.75 9.07
CA LEU A 30 -25.70 12.28 8.60
C LEU A 30 -24.59 12.14 9.66
N VAL A 31 -24.91 12.32 10.95
CA VAL A 31 -23.94 12.09 12.02
C VAL A 31 -23.61 10.60 12.12
N LEU A 32 -24.61 9.71 12.17
CA LEU A 32 -24.35 8.26 12.26
C LEU A 32 -23.73 7.69 10.98
N GLY A 33 -24.16 8.15 9.80
CA GLY A 33 -23.63 7.73 8.51
C GLY A 33 -22.24 8.31 8.24
N GLY A 34 -22.00 9.58 8.54
CA GLY A 34 -20.68 10.21 8.43
C GLY A 34 -19.68 9.62 9.43
N PHE A 35 -20.10 9.40 10.68
CA PHE A 35 -19.26 8.78 11.70
C PHE A 35 -19.00 7.29 11.40
N GLY A 36 -20.02 6.58 10.91
CA GLY A 36 -19.87 5.19 10.45
C GLY A 36 -18.93 5.07 9.26
N TRP A 37 -18.98 6.01 8.31
CA TRP A 37 -18.10 6.00 7.14
C TRP A 37 -16.66 6.39 7.48
N TRP A 38 -16.47 7.33 8.42
CA TRP A 38 -15.15 7.67 8.94
C TRP A 38 -14.52 6.50 9.71
N TYR A 39 -15.30 5.83 10.57
CA TYR A 39 -14.83 4.71 11.39
C TYR A 39 -14.58 3.42 10.59
N LEU A 40 -15.33 3.17 9.51
CA LEU A 40 -15.04 2.05 8.58
C LEU A 40 -14.00 2.39 7.50
N GLY A 41 -13.83 3.67 7.16
CA GLY A 41 -12.87 4.13 6.15
C GLY A 41 -11.41 3.88 6.54
N GLU A 42 -11.13 3.75 7.84
CA GLU A 42 -9.80 3.41 8.35
C GLU A 42 -9.48 1.91 8.27
N LYS A 43 -10.49 1.05 8.08
CA LYS A 43 -10.33 -0.42 7.94
C LYS A 43 -10.41 -0.91 6.49
N ALA A 44 -10.90 -0.09 5.56
CA ALA A 44 -11.10 -0.49 4.16
C ALA A 44 -9.83 -0.39 3.26
N LYS A 45 -8.69 0.03 3.81
CA LYS A 45 -7.41 -0.01 3.08
C LYS A 45 -6.74 -1.39 3.05
N GLU A 46 -7.29 -2.39 3.75
CA GLU A 46 -6.66 -3.71 3.90
C GLU A 46 -7.37 -4.86 3.16
N GLU A 47 -8.47 -4.62 2.43
CA GLU A 47 -9.29 -5.70 1.84
C GLU A 47 -9.65 -5.53 0.35
N LYS A 48 -8.72 -5.00 -0.46
CA LYS A 48 -8.81 -5.00 -1.93
C LYS A 48 -7.74 -5.88 -2.59
N ALA A 49 -7.40 -7.01 -1.97
CA ALA A 49 -6.39 -7.95 -2.49
C ALA A 49 -6.87 -9.40 -2.67
N ALA A 50 -8.19 -9.64 -2.75
CA ALA A 50 -8.69 -10.97 -3.09
C ALA A 50 -9.77 -10.90 -4.18
N ASP A 51 -9.51 -11.67 -5.23
CA ASP A 51 -10.41 -12.03 -6.32
C ASP A 51 -10.53 -11.06 -7.51
N LYS A 52 -9.58 -11.19 -8.44
CA LYS A 52 -9.92 -11.49 -9.83
C LYS A 52 -8.86 -12.37 -10.50
N LYS A 53 -9.15 -13.67 -10.41
CA LYS A 53 -8.83 -14.78 -11.32
C LYS A 53 -8.28 -14.39 -12.70
N SER A 54 -7.02 -14.77 -12.93
CA SER A 54 -6.53 -15.59 -14.04
C SER A 54 -7.19 -15.38 -15.42
N GLU A 55 -6.48 -14.69 -16.31
CA GLU A 55 -6.33 -15.15 -17.69
C GLU A 55 -4.87 -14.97 -18.17
N GLU A 56 -4.23 -16.13 -18.23
CA GLU A 56 -3.04 -16.50 -18.98
C GLU A 56 -2.73 -15.65 -20.21
N LYS A 57 -1.64 -14.87 -20.13
CA LYS A 57 -0.74 -14.74 -21.29
C LYS A 57 0.70 -14.77 -20.85
N LYS A 58 1.23 -16.00 -20.92
CA LYS A 58 2.64 -16.37 -20.90
C LYS A 58 3.47 -15.42 -21.77
N THR A 59 4.13 -14.45 -21.15
CA THR A 59 5.35 -13.83 -21.69
C THR A 59 6.39 -13.86 -20.60
N THR A 60 7.29 -14.83 -20.73
CA THR A 60 8.55 -14.98 -20.00
C THR A 60 9.39 -13.71 -20.12
N PRO A 61 9.64 -12.93 -19.04
CA PRO A 61 10.84 -12.11 -18.99
C PRO A 61 12.00 -13.04 -18.65
N THR A 62 12.90 -13.17 -19.62
CA THR A 62 14.21 -13.81 -19.52
C THR A 62 14.91 -13.35 -18.24
N LEU A 63 14.96 -14.25 -17.25
CA LEU A 63 15.83 -14.10 -16.09
C LEU A 63 17.26 -13.97 -16.60
N SER A 64 17.88 -12.85 -16.24
CA SER A 64 19.31 -12.60 -16.36
C SER A 64 20.09 -13.83 -15.89
N PRO A 65 21.08 -14.30 -16.65
CA PRO A 65 21.70 -15.60 -16.47
C PRO A 65 22.35 -15.71 -15.09
N SER A 66 21.87 -16.66 -14.31
CA SER A 66 22.67 -17.30 -13.26
C SER A 66 23.99 -17.76 -13.90
N PRO A 67 25.17 -17.33 -13.40
CA PRO A 67 26.44 -17.80 -13.93
C PRO A 67 26.56 -19.29 -13.63
N LYS A 68 26.32 -20.09 -14.67
CA LYS A 68 26.62 -21.51 -14.72
C LYS A 68 28.12 -21.65 -14.52
N LEU A 69 28.53 -22.09 -13.34
CA LEU A 69 29.90 -22.48 -13.01
C LEU A 69 30.39 -23.50 -14.03
N SER A 70 31.18 -23.03 -14.98
CA SER A 70 32.03 -23.86 -15.83
C SER A 70 33.35 -24.09 -15.09
N PRO A 71 33.86 -25.32 -14.99
CA PRO A 71 35.23 -25.53 -14.56
C PRO A 71 36.21 -25.12 -15.67
N ALA A 72 37.39 -24.66 -15.25
CA ALA A 72 38.61 -24.38 -16.01
C ALA A 72 38.74 -23.01 -16.71
N THR A 73 39.44 -22.08 -16.06
CA THR A 73 40.88 -21.79 -16.27
C THR A 73 41.17 -20.48 -15.56
N THR A 74 42.03 -20.51 -14.55
CA THR A 74 42.47 -19.36 -13.74
C THR A 74 42.71 -18.09 -14.58
N PRO A 75 41.85 -17.07 -14.51
CA PRO A 75 42.28 -15.71 -14.74
C PRO A 75 42.87 -15.19 -13.42
N GLU A 76 44.00 -14.50 -13.53
CA GLU A 76 44.69 -13.92 -12.38
C GLU A 76 43.73 -13.09 -11.52
N THR A 77 43.79 -13.35 -10.21
CA THR A 77 43.13 -12.58 -9.16
C THR A 77 43.59 -11.12 -9.25
N SER A 78 42.93 -10.33 -10.08
CA SER A 78 42.96 -8.89 -9.99
C SER A 78 42.21 -8.51 -8.73
N ALA A 79 42.95 -8.23 -7.67
CA ALA A 79 42.39 -7.80 -6.40
C ALA A 79 41.62 -6.49 -6.62
N CYS A 80 40.30 -6.51 -6.50
CA CYS A 80 39.52 -5.29 -6.42
C CYS A 80 39.95 -4.55 -5.15
N PRO A 81 40.50 -3.32 -5.22
CA PRO A 81 40.72 -2.52 -4.03
C PRO A 81 39.36 -2.07 -3.49
N SER A 82 38.71 -2.90 -2.68
CA SER A 82 37.51 -2.55 -1.92
C SER A 82 37.89 -1.91 -0.59
N THR A 83 38.88 -1.01 -0.64
CA THR A 83 39.30 -0.25 0.54
C THR A 83 38.50 1.04 0.54
N LEU A 84 37.38 1.03 1.26
CA LEU A 84 36.69 2.26 1.61
C LEU A 84 37.68 3.18 2.32
N THR A 85 37.74 4.45 1.89
CA THR A 85 38.52 5.44 2.62
C THR A 85 37.79 5.82 3.90
N GLY A 86 38.50 6.33 4.90
CA GLY A 86 37.87 6.69 6.18
C GLY A 86 36.77 7.75 6.06
N ALA A 87 36.75 8.52 4.97
CA ALA A 87 35.65 9.44 4.66
C ALA A 87 34.41 8.67 4.16
N ASP A 88 34.60 7.70 3.26
CA ASP A 88 33.51 6.86 2.75
C ASP A 88 32.87 6.03 3.87
N GLU A 89 33.67 5.57 4.85
CA GLU A 89 33.17 4.82 6.00
C GLU A 89 32.22 5.65 6.89
N LEU A 90 32.52 6.94 7.06
CA LEU A 90 31.64 7.87 7.79
C LEU A 90 30.37 8.17 7.01
N GLU A 91 30.44 8.24 5.68
CA GLU A 91 29.27 8.47 4.83
C GLU A 91 28.33 7.26 4.81
N ILE A 92 28.86 6.03 4.71
CA ILE A 92 28.03 4.81 4.76
C ILE A 92 27.51 4.48 6.17
N ALA A 93 28.06 5.11 7.21
CA ALA A 93 27.61 4.88 8.59
C ALA A 93 26.19 5.41 8.81
N THR A 94 25.77 6.44 8.07
CA THR A 94 24.41 7.00 8.13
C THR A 94 23.44 6.31 7.18
N TRP A 95 23.89 5.32 6.39
CA TRP A 95 23.01 4.64 5.44
C TRP A 95 21.97 3.78 6.16
N GLU A 96 20.74 3.85 5.65
CA GLU A 96 19.64 3.00 6.06
C GLU A 96 19.70 1.66 5.35
N THR A 97 18.97 0.67 5.87
CA THR A 97 18.90 -0.68 5.28
C THR A 97 17.48 -0.96 4.81
N TYR A 98 17.32 -1.15 3.51
CA TYR A 98 16.06 -1.61 2.94
C TYR A 98 16.03 -3.14 3.03
N THR A 99 14.90 -3.69 3.46
CA THR A 99 14.68 -5.15 3.53
C THR A 99 13.39 -5.51 2.83
N ASN A 100 13.47 -6.43 1.87
CA ASN A 100 12.30 -7.04 1.25
C ASN A 100 12.12 -8.46 1.78
N SER A 101 11.15 -8.64 2.67
CA SER A 101 10.85 -9.94 3.30
C SER A 101 10.21 -10.97 2.36
N VAL A 102 9.65 -10.55 1.23
CA VAL A 102 9.02 -11.47 0.25
C VAL A 102 10.09 -12.23 -0.52
N TYR A 103 11.17 -11.55 -0.90
CA TYR A 103 12.27 -12.12 -1.68
C TYR A 103 13.55 -12.34 -0.85
N ASN A 104 13.51 -12.05 0.46
CA ASN A 104 14.59 -12.25 1.42
C ASN A 104 15.92 -11.62 1.00
N TYR A 105 15.89 -10.38 0.51
CA TYR A 105 17.09 -9.59 0.25
C TYR A 105 17.09 -8.28 1.02
N SER A 106 18.28 -7.75 1.25
CA SER A 106 18.48 -6.45 1.87
C SER A 106 19.68 -5.75 1.25
N PHE A 107 19.66 -4.42 1.28
CA PHE A 107 20.77 -3.59 0.83
C PHE A 107 20.70 -2.24 1.53
N LYS A 108 21.85 -1.55 1.58
CA LYS A 108 21.93 -0.23 2.21
C LYS A 108 21.78 0.89 1.18
N TYR A 109 21.24 2.02 1.61
CA TYR A 109 21.08 3.22 0.79
C TYR A 109 21.29 4.49 1.63
N PRO A 110 21.70 5.63 1.03
CA PRO A 110 21.83 6.90 1.75
C PRO A 110 20.51 7.35 2.37
N GLU A 111 20.57 7.89 3.59
CA GLU A 111 19.39 8.42 4.30
C GLU A 111 18.65 9.50 3.51
N SER A 112 19.35 10.23 2.64
CA SER A 112 18.79 11.29 1.79
C SER A 112 17.87 10.76 0.68
N TRP A 113 17.87 9.44 0.41
CA TRP A 113 17.08 8.85 -0.68
C TRP A 113 15.66 8.53 -0.24
N SER A 114 14.71 8.86 -1.11
CA SER A 114 13.32 8.42 -0.98
C SER A 114 13.15 7.04 -1.59
N VAL A 115 12.70 6.08 -0.78
CA VAL A 115 12.46 4.70 -1.21
C VAL A 115 10.95 4.45 -1.27
N ASN A 116 10.45 4.04 -2.43
CA ASN A 116 9.04 3.73 -2.63
C ASN A 116 8.88 2.34 -3.28
N THR A 117 8.02 1.51 -2.69
CA THR A 117 7.70 0.18 -3.20
C THR A 117 6.34 0.21 -3.87
N THR A 118 6.29 -0.19 -5.14
CA THR A 118 5.04 -0.25 -5.93
C THR A 118 4.37 -1.62 -5.77
N GLU A 119 3.07 -1.71 -6.04
CA GLU A 119 2.28 -2.95 -6.01
C GLU A 119 2.88 -4.06 -6.90
N ASP A 120 3.56 -3.67 -7.99
CA ASP A 120 4.29 -4.56 -8.89
C ASP A 120 5.64 -5.06 -8.33
N ASN A 121 5.90 -4.82 -7.04
CA ASN A 121 7.13 -5.16 -6.33
C ASN A 121 8.41 -4.56 -6.96
N TYR A 122 8.24 -3.44 -7.68
CA TYR A 122 9.35 -2.59 -8.05
C TYR A 122 9.67 -1.63 -6.91
N ILE A 123 10.96 -1.47 -6.67
CA ILE A 123 11.47 -0.42 -5.79
C ILE A 123 11.93 0.72 -6.67
N THR A 124 11.41 1.90 -6.38
CA THR A 124 11.87 3.16 -6.96
C THR A 124 12.63 3.91 -5.89
N MET A 125 13.83 4.35 -6.23
CA MET A 125 14.69 5.14 -5.37
C MET A 125 14.96 6.46 -6.07
N SER A 126 14.76 7.57 -5.37
CA SER A 126 15.10 8.89 -5.89
C SER A 126 15.83 9.69 -4.83
N GLY A 127 16.95 10.30 -5.20
CA GLY A 127 17.76 11.15 -4.34
C GLY A 127 18.47 12.20 -5.19
N GLY A 128 18.72 13.37 -4.62
CA GLY A 128 19.40 14.47 -5.34
C GLY A 128 20.86 14.16 -5.71
N GLU A 129 21.43 13.10 -5.13
CA GLU A 129 22.77 12.60 -5.42
C GLU A 129 22.81 11.64 -6.64
N ALA A 130 21.65 11.20 -7.13
CA ALA A 130 21.55 10.27 -8.26
C ALA A 130 21.61 10.97 -9.64
N ASP A 131 21.56 12.30 -9.67
CA ASP A 131 21.79 13.11 -10.88
C ASP A 131 23.31 13.32 -11.07
N ILE A 132 23.96 12.37 -11.74
CA ILE A 132 25.33 12.50 -12.26
C ILE A 132 25.35 12.61 -13.79
#